data_AF-A0A355VYG2-F1
#
_entry.id   AF-A0A355VYG2-F1
#
_cell.length_a   1.000
_cell.length_b   1.000
_cell.length_c   1.000
_cell.angle_alpha   90.00
_cell.angle_beta   90.00
_cell.angle_gamma   90.00
#
_symmetry.space_group_name_H-M   'P 1'
#
loop_
_entity.id
_entity.type
_entity.pdbx_description
1 polymer ?
#
loop_
_entity_poly.entity_id
_entity_poly.type
_entity_poly.pdbx_seq_one_letter_code
_entity_poly.pdbx_strand_id
1 'polypeptide(L)'
;MRKKLTQEAPHLVEEWMSEKNDRPIEEITAGSKYEAWWKCRACDNKWKARVSIRSRGSGCPQCSGRQNISLLENSPHLAKEWVLEKNTRPIEEISTGSQYKAWWQCRTCDNQWEVRVSHRVKGSGCPKCAGKHRISLIEEAPHLVEEWMSEKNVRPIEEITSGSGYKAWWQCRACDNQWEATVGNRVKGNGCLPCSQLIRKNRPYIVDKYKNLIEEWVSEKNSRPIEEITAGSNYRAWWKCRACDQQWESRVYERTKGSGCPRCAGRHDIPLLEQSPHLEKEWIPEKNDRKINEITAGSNYKAWWQCKTCDNQWQAVVAQREKGTDCPHCAGRTGIFLIVNETLLAKEWISEKNDKPLDEIMSGSNYKAWWQCKTCDNQWQAIVQSRVKGTGCPKCRLEKKKIAQPKFPSNIIE
;
A
#
# COMPACT_ATOMS: atom_id res chain seq x y z
N MET A 1 20.50 12.49 74.83
CA MET A 1 19.71 13.48 74.06
C MET A 1 18.90 12.76 73.00
N ARG A 2 17.59 13.01 72.86
CA ARG A 2 16.79 12.42 71.75
C ARG A 2 17.17 13.15 70.47
N LYS A 3 17.70 12.46 69.46
CA LYS A 3 18.09 13.09 68.18
C LYS A 3 16.85 13.52 67.39
N LYS A 4 16.99 14.63 66.66
CA LYS A 4 15.93 15.18 65.81
C LYS A 4 15.71 14.29 64.58
N LEU A 5 14.48 14.25 64.08
CA LEU A 5 14.14 13.45 62.89
C LEU A 5 14.96 13.89 61.68
N THR A 6 15.17 15.21 61.52
CA THR A 6 15.98 15.81 60.46
C THR A 6 17.45 15.38 60.49
N GLN A 7 17.95 14.95 61.64
CA GLN A 7 19.33 14.50 61.82
C GLN A 7 19.50 12.99 61.57
N GLU A 8 18.54 12.16 62.01
CA GLU A 8 18.63 10.69 61.84
C GLU A 8 18.08 10.19 60.50
N ALA A 9 17.11 10.90 59.91
CA ALA A 9 16.45 10.50 58.68
C ALA A 9 16.14 11.72 57.79
N PRO A 10 17.18 12.41 57.27
CA PRO A 10 17.02 13.66 56.49
C PRO A 10 16.15 13.47 55.24
N HIS A 11 16.17 12.29 54.63
CA HIS A 11 15.33 11.95 53.46
C HIS A 11 13.82 12.03 53.72
N LEU A 12 13.39 11.98 54.99
CA LEU A 12 11.97 12.10 55.37
C LEU A 12 11.47 13.55 55.37
N VAL A 13 12.37 14.54 55.33
CA VAL A 13 12.00 15.95 55.31
C VAL A 13 11.17 16.29 54.07
N GLU A 14 11.59 15.78 52.91
CA GLU A 14 10.90 15.98 51.63
C GLU A 14 9.59 15.20 51.52
N GLU A 15 9.37 14.22 52.39
CA GLU A 15 8.12 13.45 52.46
C GLU A 15 7.13 14.06 53.46
N TRP A 16 7.52 15.07 54.25
CA TRP A 16 6.68 15.73 55.25
C TRP A 16 5.69 16.70 54.62
N MET A 17 4.41 16.59 54.98
CA MET A 17 3.36 17.50 54.52
C MET A 17 3.11 18.60 55.55
N SER A 18 3.83 19.73 55.47
CA SER A 18 3.73 20.84 56.44
C SER A 18 2.31 21.40 56.54
N GLU A 19 1.56 21.42 55.44
CA GLU A 19 0.19 21.90 55.38
C GLU A 19 -0.83 20.96 56.06
N LYS A 20 -0.45 19.71 56.31
CA LYS A 20 -1.30 18.68 56.93
C LYS A 20 -0.88 18.28 58.34
N ASN A 21 0.25 18.80 58.81
CA ASN A 21 0.81 18.48 60.11
C ASN A 21 0.78 19.73 60.99
N ASP A 22 0.23 19.56 62.18
CA ASP A 22 0.08 20.58 63.23
C ASP A 22 1.40 20.88 63.98
N ARG A 23 2.48 20.15 63.65
CA ARG A 23 3.82 20.36 64.21
C ARG A 23 4.87 20.50 63.12
N PRO A 24 5.82 21.43 63.26
CA PRO A 24 6.94 21.55 62.33
C PRO A 24 7.90 20.37 62.50
N ILE A 25 8.53 19.93 61.41
CA ILE A 25 9.39 18.72 61.39
C ILE A 25 10.65 18.90 62.26
N GLU A 26 11.11 20.13 62.43
CA GLU A 26 12.27 20.53 63.23
C GLU A 26 12.06 20.27 64.73
N GLU A 27 10.81 20.22 65.19
CA GLU A 27 10.46 19.92 66.58
C GLU A 27 10.41 18.43 66.89
N ILE A 28 10.31 17.60 65.86
CA ILE A 28 10.05 16.17 65.98
C ILE A 28 11.35 15.38 66.21
N THR A 29 11.29 14.42 67.13
CA THR A 29 12.39 13.46 67.36
C THR A 29 12.14 12.17 66.60
N ALA A 30 13.22 11.49 66.20
CA ALA A 30 13.15 10.24 65.42
C ALA A 30 12.33 9.13 66.11
N GLY A 31 12.38 9.06 67.44
CA GLY A 31 11.60 8.11 68.25
C GLY A 31 10.14 8.52 68.54
N SER A 32 9.64 9.60 67.92
CA SER A 32 8.31 10.13 68.23
C SER A 32 7.17 9.16 67.87
N LYS A 33 6.15 9.10 68.74
CA LYS A 33 4.88 8.39 68.47
C LYS A 33 3.89 9.24 67.65
N TYR A 34 4.26 10.49 67.34
CA TYR A 34 3.44 11.40 66.54
C TYR A 34 3.09 10.79 65.18
N GLU A 35 1.82 10.90 64.80
CA GLU A 35 1.31 10.43 63.51
C GLU A 35 1.26 11.59 62.52
N ALA A 36 2.20 11.59 61.60
CA ALA A 36 2.30 12.62 60.58
C ALA A 36 1.70 12.16 59.26
N TRP A 37 1.24 13.13 58.46
CA TRP A 37 0.95 12.97 57.05
C TRP A 37 2.24 13.04 56.23
N TRP A 38 2.38 12.06 55.33
CA TRP A 38 3.51 11.89 54.43
C TRP A 38 3.03 11.90 52.98
N LYS A 39 3.86 12.41 52.08
CA LYS A 39 3.66 12.34 50.64
C LYS A 39 4.81 11.57 49.99
N CYS A 40 4.47 10.59 49.15
CA CYS A 40 5.46 9.69 48.58
C CYS A 40 6.12 10.38 47.40
N ARG A 41 7.44 10.47 47.40
CA ARG A 41 8.20 11.01 46.25
C ARG A 41 8.08 10.12 45.00
N ALA A 42 7.81 8.82 45.17
CA ALA A 42 7.73 7.87 44.06
C ALA A 42 6.35 7.81 43.38
N CYS A 43 5.25 7.96 44.13
CA CYS A 43 3.90 7.76 43.60
C CYS A 43 2.87 8.84 43.99
N ASP A 44 3.32 9.94 44.61
CA ASP A 44 2.49 11.02 45.15
C ASP A 44 1.41 10.59 46.17
N ASN A 45 1.40 9.31 46.56
CA ASN A 45 0.49 8.77 47.56
C ASN A 45 0.66 9.54 48.88
N LYS A 46 -0.46 9.94 49.46
CA LYS A 46 -0.51 10.66 50.74
C LYS A 46 -1.02 9.70 51.79
N TRP A 47 -0.26 9.46 52.86
CA TRP A 47 -0.67 8.53 53.92
C TRP A 47 -0.25 9.04 55.29
N LYS A 48 -0.95 8.56 56.32
CA LYS A 48 -0.64 8.84 57.72
C LYS A 48 0.19 7.70 58.29
N ALA A 49 1.29 8.02 58.97
CA ALA A 49 2.13 7.03 59.64
C ALA A 49 2.90 7.62 60.82
N ARG A 50 3.21 6.79 61.81
CA ARG A 50 4.02 7.17 62.97
C ARG A 50 5.45 7.51 62.57
N VAL A 51 5.95 8.63 63.08
CA VAL A 51 7.33 9.09 62.85
C VAL A 51 8.37 8.02 63.21
N SER A 52 8.24 7.39 64.37
CA SER A 52 9.18 6.34 64.79
C SER A 52 9.19 5.09 63.91
N ILE A 53 8.11 4.81 63.19
CA ILE A 53 8.06 3.68 62.25
C ILE A 53 8.72 4.08 60.93
N ARG A 54 8.46 5.31 60.47
CA ARG A 54 9.09 5.90 59.29
C ARG A 54 10.60 6.06 59.44
N SER A 55 11.05 6.53 60.61
CA SER A 55 12.47 6.67 60.94
C SER A 55 13.21 5.34 61.00
N ARG A 56 12.51 4.20 61.20
CA ARG A 56 13.08 2.85 61.14
C ARG A 56 13.07 2.25 59.72
N GLY A 57 12.61 3.00 58.72
CA GLY A 57 12.69 2.60 57.30
C GLY A 57 11.39 2.07 56.69
N SER A 58 10.24 2.17 57.35
CA SER A 58 8.96 1.77 56.71
C SER A 58 8.65 2.69 55.52
N GLY A 59 8.48 2.14 54.32
CA GLY A 59 8.23 2.90 53.09
C GLY A 59 6.77 3.26 52.83
N CYS A 60 6.48 3.76 51.63
CA CYS A 60 5.11 4.04 51.20
C CYS A 60 4.31 2.75 50.99
N PRO A 61 3.09 2.62 51.56
CA PRO A 61 2.28 1.41 51.45
C PRO A 61 1.80 1.09 50.03
N GLN A 62 1.77 2.08 49.13
CA GLN A 62 1.47 1.84 47.71
C GLN A 62 2.70 1.38 46.91
N CYS A 63 3.91 1.62 47.43
CA CYS A 63 5.16 1.16 46.85
C CYS A 63 5.56 -0.22 47.37
N SER A 64 5.17 -0.59 48.60
CA SER A 64 5.40 -1.94 49.13
C SER A 64 4.69 -2.97 48.25
N GLY A 65 5.47 -3.83 47.60
CA GLY A 65 5.00 -4.86 46.65
C GLY A 65 5.25 -4.55 45.16
N ARG A 66 5.72 -3.34 44.81
CA ARG A 66 6.21 -3.04 43.46
C ARG A 66 7.72 -2.93 43.52
N GLN A 67 8.45 -3.82 42.84
CA GLN A 67 9.90 -3.73 42.79
C GLN A 67 10.30 -2.35 42.26
N ASN A 68 10.93 -1.54 43.10
CA ASN A 68 11.36 -0.17 42.80
C ASN A 68 12.69 -0.23 42.01
N ILE A 69 12.69 -0.97 40.90
CA ILE A 69 13.88 -1.13 40.06
C ILE A 69 14.13 0.20 39.34
N SER A 70 15.37 0.69 39.40
CA SER A 70 15.80 1.90 38.70
C SER A 70 15.52 1.80 37.20
N LEU A 71 14.99 2.88 36.62
CA LEU A 71 14.74 2.97 35.18
C LEU A 71 16.04 2.83 34.39
N LEU A 72 17.14 3.41 34.88
CA LEU A 72 18.45 3.33 34.23
C LEU A 72 19.04 1.91 34.27
N GLU A 73 18.91 1.21 35.40
CA GLU A 73 19.43 -0.16 35.53
C GLU A 73 18.67 -1.15 34.65
N ASN A 74 17.35 -1.00 34.56
CA ASN A 74 16.52 -1.93 33.80
C ASN A 74 16.42 -1.59 32.30
N SER A 75 16.36 -0.29 31.96
CA SER A 75 16.10 0.19 30.61
C SER A 75 17.07 1.32 30.22
N PRO A 76 18.40 1.05 30.19
CA PRO A 76 19.41 2.09 29.95
C PRO A 76 19.25 2.78 28.59
N HIS A 77 18.67 2.10 27.60
CA HIS A 77 18.41 2.68 26.28
C HIS A 77 17.40 3.86 26.33
N LEU A 78 16.49 3.89 27.31
CA LEU A 78 15.51 4.97 27.49
C LEU A 78 16.14 6.27 27.98
N ALA A 79 17.33 6.22 28.58
CA ALA A 79 18.08 7.41 28.96
C ALA A 79 18.36 8.32 27.77
N LYS A 80 18.61 7.73 26.59
CA LYS A 80 18.85 8.46 25.34
C LYS A 80 17.62 9.17 24.79
N GLU A 81 16.44 8.88 25.33
CA GLU A 81 15.18 9.52 24.95
C GLU A 81 14.73 10.57 25.97
N TRP A 82 15.39 10.72 27.12
CA TRP A 82 14.97 11.64 28.17
C TRP A 82 15.25 13.10 27.80
N VAL A 83 14.25 13.98 27.94
CA VAL A 83 14.41 15.42 27.66
C VAL A 83 14.70 16.16 28.97
N LEU A 84 15.97 16.48 29.22
CA LEU A 84 16.43 17.05 30.49
C LEU A 84 15.72 18.37 30.83
N GLU A 85 15.58 19.28 29.86
CA GLU A 85 15.05 20.62 30.09
C GLU A 85 13.53 20.63 30.35
N LYS A 86 12.82 19.54 30.03
CA LYS A 86 11.35 19.43 30.18
C LYS A 86 10.92 18.56 31.35
N ASN A 87 11.85 17.85 31.98
CA ASN A 87 11.57 16.98 33.11
C ASN A 87 12.03 17.64 34.41
N THR A 88 11.15 17.65 35.40
CA THR A 88 11.41 18.22 36.73
C THR A 88 12.14 17.26 37.67
N ARG A 89 12.33 16.01 37.26
CA ARG A 89 13.01 14.98 38.03
C ARG A 89 14.17 14.41 37.22
N PRO A 90 15.32 14.15 37.84
CA PRO A 90 16.42 13.45 37.19
C PRO A 90 16.02 11.99 36.92
N ILE A 91 16.55 11.40 35.85
CA ILE A 91 16.17 10.04 35.42
C ILE A 91 16.64 8.97 36.42
N GLU A 92 17.70 9.27 37.18
CA GLU A 92 18.30 8.46 38.23
C GLU A 92 17.32 8.18 39.39
N GLU A 93 16.35 9.07 39.61
CA GLU A 93 15.36 8.97 40.69
C GLU A 93 14.04 8.29 40.25
N ILE A 94 14.00 7.79 39.02
CA ILE A 94 12.80 7.23 38.41
C ILE A 94 12.89 5.70 38.40
N SER A 95 11.83 5.04 38.85
CA SER A 95 11.69 3.60 38.75
C SER A 95 10.82 3.16 37.57
N THR A 96 11.01 1.92 37.13
CA THR A 96 10.30 1.32 35.99
C THR A 96 8.77 1.34 36.14
N GLY A 97 8.25 1.21 37.38
CA GLY A 97 6.82 1.25 37.69
C GLY A 97 6.23 2.65 37.86
N SER A 98 7.03 3.70 37.69
CA SER A 98 6.62 5.07 38.02
C SER A 98 5.41 5.55 37.21
N GLN A 99 4.52 6.26 37.90
CA GLN A 99 3.39 6.97 37.28
C GLN A 99 3.75 8.39 36.85
N TYR A 100 5.00 8.81 37.09
CA TYR A 100 5.53 10.08 36.60
C TYR A 100 5.37 10.19 35.10
N LYS A 101 4.80 11.32 34.65
CA LYS A 101 4.76 11.70 33.24
C LYS A 101 6.08 12.38 32.91
N ALA A 102 6.82 11.77 31.99
CA ALA A 102 8.08 12.31 31.53
C ALA A 102 7.96 12.70 30.05
N TRP A 103 8.72 13.70 29.66
CA TRP A 103 8.96 14.09 28.28
C TRP A 103 10.08 13.23 27.68
N TRP A 104 9.77 12.65 26.52
CA TRP A 104 10.64 11.80 25.74
C TRP A 104 10.88 12.42 24.37
N GLN A 105 12.07 12.27 23.81
CA GLN A 105 12.40 12.67 22.44
C GLN A 105 12.59 11.46 21.55
N CYS A 106 11.90 11.48 20.41
CA CYS A 106 11.89 10.34 19.51
C CYS A 106 13.21 10.34 18.77
N ARG A 107 14.01 9.30 18.98
CA ARG A 107 15.24 9.15 18.21
C ARG A 107 14.92 9.17 16.73
N THR A 108 13.86 8.53 16.24
CA THR A 108 13.58 8.47 14.80
C THR A 108 13.14 9.79 14.14
N CYS A 109 12.35 10.65 14.79
CA CYS A 109 11.74 11.80 14.11
C CYS A 109 11.79 13.12 14.88
N ASP A 110 12.61 13.16 15.94
CA ASP A 110 12.79 14.32 16.84
C ASP A 110 11.50 14.81 17.51
N ASN A 111 10.39 14.09 17.34
CA ASN A 111 9.15 14.40 18.04
C ASN A 111 9.34 14.21 19.54
N GLN A 112 9.10 15.27 20.30
CA GLN A 112 9.00 15.17 21.74
C GLN A 112 7.56 14.87 22.16
N TRP A 113 7.36 13.94 23.08
CA TRP A 113 6.03 13.59 23.59
C TRP A 113 6.07 13.26 25.08
N GLU A 114 4.96 13.49 25.77
CA GLU A 114 4.82 13.18 27.19
C GLU A 114 4.08 11.85 27.36
N VAL A 115 4.63 10.93 28.17
CA VAL A 115 3.95 9.69 28.55
C VAL A 115 4.42 9.21 29.93
N ARG A 116 3.58 8.43 30.62
CA ARG A 116 3.96 7.80 31.89
C ARG A 116 5.17 6.88 31.70
N VAL A 117 6.13 6.93 32.60
CA VAL A 117 7.33 6.07 32.59
C VAL A 117 6.95 4.59 32.50
N SER A 118 6.02 4.12 33.34
CA SER A 118 5.54 2.74 33.31
C SER A 118 4.90 2.32 31.98
N HIS A 119 4.34 3.25 31.21
CA HIS A 119 3.83 2.97 29.87
C HIS A 119 4.96 2.97 28.83
N ARG A 120 5.94 3.87 28.94
CA ARG A 120 7.14 3.89 28.08
C ARG A 120 7.92 2.58 28.19
N VAL A 121 8.12 2.08 29.42
CA VAL A 121 8.76 0.79 29.70
C VAL A 121 8.00 -0.38 29.09
N LYS A 122 6.66 -0.36 29.10
CA LYS A 122 5.80 -1.36 28.44
C LYS A 122 5.77 -1.24 26.90
N GLY A 123 6.53 -0.33 26.30
CA GLY A 123 6.66 -0.20 24.85
C GLY A 123 5.81 0.91 24.21
N SER A 124 5.24 1.83 24.98
CA SER A 124 4.54 3.01 24.40
C SER A 124 5.55 3.93 23.68
N GLY A 125 5.65 3.78 22.36
CA GLY A 125 6.59 4.54 21.54
C GLY A 125 6.07 5.91 21.07
N CYS A 126 6.87 6.56 20.21
CA CYS A 126 6.51 7.85 19.63
C CYS A 126 5.19 7.79 18.84
N PRO A 127 4.19 8.63 19.17
CA PRO A 127 2.89 8.63 18.48
C PRO A 127 2.99 9.01 17.01
N LYS A 128 3.91 9.92 16.62
CA LYS A 128 4.12 10.28 15.20
C LYS A 128 4.70 9.16 14.34
N CYS A 129 5.26 8.15 14.99
CA CYS A 129 5.88 7.01 14.33
C CYS A 129 5.09 5.72 14.50
N ALA A 130 3.95 5.74 15.20
CA ALA A 130 3.04 4.61 15.26
C ALA A 130 2.44 4.34 13.87
N GLY A 131 2.36 3.06 13.46
CA GLY A 131 1.76 2.65 12.18
C GLY A 131 2.59 2.91 10.92
N LYS A 132 3.82 3.44 11.03
CA LYS A 132 4.74 3.59 9.89
C LYS A 132 5.68 2.39 9.86
N HIS A 133 5.68 1.62 8.76
CA HIS A 133 6.75 0.64 8.51
C HIS A 133 8.09 1.38 8.52
N ARG A 134 8.98 1.00 9.45
CA ARG A 134 10.28 1.62 9.62
C ARG A 134 11.33 0.71 9.03
N ILE A 135 11.62 0.88 7.74
CA ILE A 135 12.75 0.22 7.09
C ILE A 135 14.02 0.97 7.51
N SER A 136 15.10 0.24 7.79
CA SER A 136 16.40 0.86 8.08
C SER A 136 16.87 1.70 6.90
N LEU A 137 17.53 2.84 7.16
CA LEU A 137 18.12 3.66 6.09
C LEU A 137 19.11 2.84 5.25
N ILE A 138 19.92 1.99 5.92
CA ILE A 138 20.94 1.16 5.28
C ILE A 138 20.29 0.13 4.35
N GLU A 139 19.17 -0.46 4.77
CA GLU A 139 18.43 -1.47 4.00
C GLU A 139 17.76 -0.86 2.76
N GLU A 140 17.09 0.30 2.90
CA GLU A 140 16.32 0.90 1.82
C GLU A 140 17.20 1.70 0.83
N ALA A 141 18.23 2.36 1.33
CA ALA A 141 19.06 3.26 0.53
C ALA A 141 20.56 3.10 0.89
N PRO A 142 21.16 1.93 0.58
CA PRO A 142 22.56 1.64 0.94
C PRO A 142 23.57 2.62 0.32
N HIS A 143 23.26 3.20 -0.84
CA HIS A 143 24.10 4.21 -1.50
C HIS A 143 24.28 5.50 -0.66
N LEU A 144 23.37 5.78 0.27
CA LEU A 144 23.46 6.96 1.15
C LEU A 144 24.46 6.77 2.29
N VAL A 145 24.87 5.54 2.59
CA VAL A 145 25.85 5.25 3.65
C VAL A 145 27.19 5.92 3.36
N GLU A 146 27.62 5.89 2.10
CA GLU A 146 28.89 6.48 1.66
C GLU A 146 28.87 8.02 1.67
N GLU A 147 27.68 8.63 1.73
CA GLU A 147 27.52 10.08 1.83
C GLU A 147 27.37 10.56 3.28
N TRP A 148 27.27 9.65 4.26
CA TRP A 148 27.02 9.98 5.65
C TRP A 148 28.27 10.50 6.37
N MET A 149 28.18 11.68 6.98
CA MET A 149 29.30 12.26 7.72
C MET A 149 29.25 11.88 9.21
N SER A 150 29.79 10.70 9.57
CA SER A 150 29.77 10.17 10.94
C SER A 150 30.33 11.14 12.00
N GLU A 151 31.35 11.92 11.64
CA GLU A 151 32.01 12.88 12.54
C GLU A 151 31.13 14.10 12.85
N LYS A 152 30.19 14.44 11.96
CA LYS A 152 29.27 15.59 12.11
C LYS A 152 27.89 15.20 12.60
N ASN A 153 27.56 13.90 12.56
CA ASN A 153 26.26 13.39 12.95
C ASN A 153 26.31 12.81 14.36
N VAL A 154 25.47 13.35 15.24
CA VAL A 154 25.36 12.88 16.64
C VAL A 154 24.83 11.44 16.69
N ARG A 155 23.98 11.05 15.73
CA ARG A 155 23.35 9.74 15.71
C ARG A 155 24.06 8.82 14.72
N PRO A 156 24.35 7.57 15.11
CA PRO A 156 24.91 6.59 14.18
C PRO A 156 23.87 6.19 13.14
N ILE A 157 24.33 5.89 11.93
CA ILE A 157 23.45 5.64 10.77
C ILE A 157 22.57 4.40 10.95
N GLU A 158 23.03 3.42 11.75
CA GLU A 158 22.35 2.17 12.08
C GLU A 158 21.05 2.40 12.86
N GLU A 159 20.90 3.56 13.52
CA GLU A 159 19.70 3.93 14.28
C GLU A 159 18.71 4.77 13.45
N ILE A 160 19.00 4.99 12.17
CA ILE A 160 18.23 5.84 11.27
C ILE A 160 17.33 4.98 10.39
N THR A 161 16.08 5.39 10.26
CA THR A 161 15.11 4.76 9.36
C THR A 161 14.94 5.62 8.12
N SER A 162 14.62 5.02 6.98
CA SER A 162 14.49 5.69 5.68
C SER A 162 13.53 6.89 5.66
N GLY A 163 12.40 6.80 6.36
CA GLY A 163 11.40 7.88 6.50
C GLY A 163 11.71 8.93 7.57
N SER A 164 12.91 8.93 8.15
CA SER A 164 13.26 9.80 9.29
C SER A 164 13.27 11.29 8.92
N GLY A 165 12.77 12.11 9.84
CA GLY A 165 12.88 13.57 9.78
C GLY A 165 14.22 14.12 10.27
N TYR A 166 15.13 13.24 10.72
CA TYR A 166 16.43 13.62 11.24
C TYR A 166 17.25 14.39 10.19
N LYS A 167 17.70 15.59 10.55
CA LYS A 167 18.63 16.38 9.74
C LYS A 167 20.04 15.88 9.98
N ALA A 168 20.64 15.32 8.95
CA ALA A 168 22.00 14.80 8.98
C ALA A 168 22.89 15.62 8.04
N TRP A 169 24.19 15.64 8.34
CA TRP A 169 25.25 16.11 7.47
C TRP A 169 25.61 15.02 6.45
N TRP A 170 25.72 15.46 5.19
CA TRP A 170 26.06 14.63 4.03
C TRP A 170 27.24 15.23 3.27
N GLN A 171 28.03 14.37 2.61
CA GLN A 171 29.08 14.78 1.68
C GLN A 171 28.85 14.16 0.30
N CYS A 172 28.97 14.97 -0.75
CA CYS A 172 28.70 14.54 -2.10
C CYS A 172 29.91 13.80 -2.65
N ARG A 173 29.73 12.56 -3.11
CA ARG A 173 30.83 11.78 -3.72
C ARG A 173 31.36 12.35 -5.04
N ALA A 174 30.58 13.21 -5.70
CA ALA A 174 30.93 13.73 -7.02
C ALA A 174 31.65 15.08 -6.98
N CYS A 175 31.47 15.88 -5.92
CA CYS A 175 32.02 17.23 -5.86
C CYS A 175 32.42 17.70 -4.45
N ASP A 176 32.45 16.78 -3.48
CA ASP A 176 32.82 17.00 -2.08
C ASP A 176 32.04 18.08 -1.33
N ASN A 177 30.96 18.60 -1.92
CA ASN A 177 30.08 19.54 -1.25
C ASN A 177 29.45 18.87 -0.02
N GLN A 178 29.54 19.55 1.12
CA GLN A 178 28.93 19.10 2.39
C GLN A 178 27.67 19.91 2.68
N TRP A 179 26.59 19.27 3.10
CA TRP A 179 25.33 19.95 3.40
C TRP A 179 24.47 19.20 4.41
N GLU A 180 23.55 19.92 5.05
CA GLU A 180 22.51 19.31 5.87
C GLU A 180 21.24 19.03 5.05
N ALA A 181 20.68 17.83 5.24
CA ALA A 181 19.37 17.48 4.71
C ALA A 181 18.69 16.43 5.60
N THR A 182 17.36 16.39 5.55
CA THR A 182 16.61 15.33 6.23
C THR A 182 16.80 14.00 5.50
N VAL A 183 16.93 12.92 6.28
CA VAL A 183 17.08 11.55 5.75
C VAL A 183 15.96 11.21 4.77
N GLY A 184 14.70 11.47 5.14
CA GLY A 184 13.57 11.18 4.26
C GLY A 184 13.61 11.95 2.93
N ASN A 185 14.22 13.13 2.86
CA ASN A 185 14.39 13.83 1.59
C ASN A 185 15.53 13.24 0.75
N ARG A 186 16.61 12.76 1.38
CA ARG A 186 17.68 12.06 0.69
C ARG A 186 17.18 10.75 0.06
N VAL A 187 16.39 9.97 0.80
CA VAL A 187 15.78 8.72 0.29
C VAL A 187 14.86 8.99 -0.90
N LYS A 188 14.15 10.13 -0.93
CA LYS A 188 13.35 10.57 -2.09
C LYS A 188 14.19 11.02 -3.30
N GLY A 189 15.51 10.98 -3.22
CA GLY A 189 16.43 11.34 -4.30
C GLY A 189 16.84 12.81 -4.33
N ASN A 190 16.56 13.60 -3.29
CA ASN A 190 17.10 14.97 -3.20
C ASN A 190 18.58 14.90 -2.81
N GLY A 191 19.47 15.15 -3.77
CA GLY A 191 20.92 15.09 -3.58
C GLY A 191 21.59 16.47 -3.52
N CYS A 192 22.86 16.50 -3.93
CA CYS A 192 23.71 17.68 -3.93
C CYS A 192 23.18 18.80 -4.86
N LEU A 193 23.00 20.00 -4.32
CA LEU A 193 22.51 21.16 -5.06
C LEU A 193 23.47 21.60 -6.19
N PRO A 194 24.79 21.77 -5.95
CA PRO A 194 25.76 22.02 -7.01
C PRO A 194 25.69 21.03 -8.18
N CYS A 195 25.66 19.72 -7.90
CA CYS A 195 25.54 18.70 -8.95
C CYS A 195 24.21 18.83 -9.71
N SER A 196 23.11 19.06 -9.01
CA SER A 196 21.79 19.27 -9.63
C SER A 196 21.79 20.49 -10.56
N GLN A 197 22.45 21.58 -10.16
CA GLN A 197 22.58 22.79 -10.99
C GLN A 197 23.45 22.55 -12.22
N LEU A 198 24.55 21.81 -12.08
CA LEU A 198 25.41 21.44 -13.21
C LEU A 198 24.65 20.60 -14.25
N ILE A 199 23.88 19.62 -13.78
CA ILE A 199 23.00 18.81 -14.66
C ILE A 199 21.98 19.69 -15.37
N ARG A 200 21.39 20.68 -14.68
CA ARG A 200 20.44 21.62 -15.31
C ARG A 200 21.09 22.49 -16.38
N LYS A 201 22.31 22.97 -16.14
CA LYS A 201 23.08 23.78 -17.09
C LYS A 201 23.44 22.98 -18.35
N ASN A 202 23.75 21.70 -18.19
CA ASN A 202 24.17 20.81 -19.27
C ASN A 202 23.03 19.93 -19.82
N ARG A 203 21.78 20.41 -19.77
CA ARG A 203 20.65 19.66 -20.35
C ARG A 203 20.79 19.62 -21.88
N PRO A 204 20.65 18.44 -22.50
CA PRO A 204 20.73 18.33 -23.96
C PRO A 204 19.56 19.08 -24.62
N TYR A 205 19.76 19.52 -25.86
CA TYR A 205 18.68 20.01 -26.70
C TYR A 205 17.71 18.86 -27.05
N ILE A 206 16.44 19.19 -27.32
CA ILE A 206 15.43 18.19 -27.70
C ILE A 206 15.92 17.41 -28.93
N VAL A 207 16.43 18.15 -29.92
CA VAL A 207 16.85 17.61 -31.22
C VAL A 207 17.98 16.57 -31.10
N ASP A 208 18.85 16.70 -30.11
CA ASP A 208 19.99 15.80 -29.93
C ASP A 208 19.57 14.43 -29.37
N LYS A 209 18.58 14.41 -28.48
CA LYS A 209 18.25 13.22 -27.67
C LYS A 209 16.86 12.63 -27.97
N TYR A 210 15.88 13.45 -28.35
CA TYR A 210 14.48 13.05 -28.47
C TYR A 210 13.98 13.24 -29.91
N LYS A 211 14.61 12.54 -30.85
CA LYS A 211 14.32 12.66 -32.29
C LYS A 211 12.85 12.41 -32.63
N ASN A 212 12.19 11.50 -31.93
CA ASN A 212 10.77 11.21 -32.11
C ASN A 212 9.84 12.39 -31.80
N LEU A 213 10.29 13.36 -30.99
CA LEU A 213 9.51 14.55 -30.66
C LEU A 213 9.61 15.63 -31.74
N ILE A 214 10.60 15.55 -32.63
CA ILE A 214 10.79 16.54 -33.71
C ILE A 214 9.59 16.50 -34.67
N GLU A 215 9.15 15.29 -35.04
CA GLU A 215 8.00 15.08 -35.93
C GLU A 215 6.66 15.53 -35.34
N GLU A 216 6.60 15.71 -34.02
CA GLU A 216 5.41 16.17 -33.33
C GLU A 216 5.37 17.69 -33.14
N TRP A 217 6.43 18.43 -33.48
CA TRP A 217 6.51 19.87 -33.28
C TRP A 217 5.66 20.65 -34.30
N VAL A 218 4.84 21.60 -33.84
CA VAL A 218 4.03 22.46 -34.72
C VAL A 218 4.71 23.82 -34.88
N SER A 219 5.62 23.93 -35.84
CA SER A 219 6.48 25.10 -36.05
C SER A 219 5.71 26.41 -36.18
N GLU A 220 4.55 26.39 -36.83
CA GLU A 220 3.74 27.59 -37.12
C GLU A 220 3.05 28.14 -35.87
N LYS A 221 2.92 27.33 -34.82
CA LYS A 221 2.29 27.71 -33.54
C LYS A 221 3.29 27.98 -32.43
N ASN A 222 4.57 27.74 -32.67
CA ASN A 222 5.63 27.90 -31.68
C ASN A 222 6.48 29.12 -32.02
N SER A 223 6.65 30.01 -31.05
CA SER A 223 7.46 31.22 -31.18
C SER A 223 8.97 30.98 -31.18
N ARG A 224 9.41 29.75 -30.89
CA ARG A 224 10.82 29.37 -30.83
C ARG A 224 11.06 28.12 -31.68
N PRO A 225 12.21 28.04 -32.37
CA PRO A 225 12.60 26.83 -33.10
C PRO A 225 12.92 25.70 -32.12
N ILE A 226 12.68 24.45 -32.52
CA ILE A 226 12.87 23.27 -31.65
C ILE A 226 14.35 23.05 -31.28
N GLU A 227 15.26 23.50 -32.14
CA GLU A 227 16.73 23.43 -32.01
C GLU A 227 17.24 24.22 -30.81
N GLU A 228 16.54 25.28 -30.38
CA GLU A 228 16.93 26.12 -29.24
C GLU A 228 16.38 25.63 -27.90
N ILE A 229 15.60 24.55 -27.90
CA ILE A 229 14.88 24.10 -26.72
C ILE A 229 15.61 22.94 -26.07
N THR A 230 15.93 23.07 -24.78
CA THR A 230 16.49 21.98 -23.98
C THR A 230 15.40 21.04 -23.49
N ALA A 231 15.75 19.76 -23.36
CA ALA A 231 14.81 18.69 -22.99
C ALA A 231 14.08 18.91 -21.65
N GLY A 232 14.62 19.76 -20.76
CA GLY A 232 14.00 20.06 -19.48
C GLY A 232 13.34 21.45 -19.41
N SER A 233 13.10 22.07 -20.56
CA SER A 233 12.48 23.40 -20.63
C SER A 233 11.04 23.42 -20.10
N ASN A 234 10.68 24.52 -19.44
CA ASN A 234 9.30 24.83 -19.07
C ASN A 234 8.51 25.50 -20.20
N TYR A 235 9.14 25.69 -21.37
CA TYR A 235 8.48 26.25 -22.55
C TYR A 235 7.25 25.41 -22.89
N ARG A 236 6.13 26.10 -23.08
CA ARG A 236 4.90 25.50 -23.60
C ARG A 236 4.97 25.52 -25.11
N ALA A 237 4.91 24.33 -25.69
CA ALA A 237 4.94 24.16 -27.12
C ALA A 237 3.66 23.47 -27.56
N TRP A 238 3.26 23.77 -28.79
CA TRP A 238 2.23 23.06 -29.53
C TRP A 238 2.84 21.81 -30.17
N TRP A 239 2.17 20.68 -29.91
CA TRP A 239 2.51 19.36 -30.41
C TRP A 239 1.37 18.83 -31.28
N LYS A 240 1.68 17.97 -32.25
CA LYS A 240 0.72 17.27 -33.11
C LYS A 240 0.86 15.76 -32.94
N CYS A 241 -0.27 15.08 -32.77
CA CYS A 241 -0.29 13.66 -32.48
C CYS A 241 -0.12 12.88 -33.76
N ARG A 242 0.87 11.99 -33.83
CA ARG A 242 1.08 11.14 -35.00
C ARG A 242 -0.05 10.12 -35.22
N ALA A 243 -0.78 9.75 -34.16
CA ALA A 243 -1.86 8.75 -34.24
C ALA A 243 -3.25 9.33 -34.56
N CYS A 244 -3.58 10.53 -34.05
CA CYS A 244 -4.92 11.09 -34.18
C CYS A 244 -4.97 12.52 -34.74
N ASP A 245 -3.82 13.02 -35.22
CA ASP A 245 -3.60 14.37 -35.76
C ASP A 245 -3.93 15.53 -34.84
N GLN A 246 -4.39 15.25 -33.60
CA GLN A 246 -4.77 16.33 -32.71
C GLN A 246 -3.56 17.13 -32.26
N GLN A 247 -3.77 18.45 -32.20
CA GLN A 247 -2.79 19.38 -31.71
C GLN A 247 -3.10 19.77 -30.28
N TRP A 248 -2.09 19.82 -29.41
CA TRP A 248 -2.25 20.24 -28.02
C TRP A 248 -1.03 21.01 -27.53
N GLU A 249 -1.24 21.86 -26.53
CA GLU A 249 -0.17 22.53 -25.83
C GLU A 249 0.30 21.67 -24.64
N SER A 250 1.61 21.51 -24.49
CA SER A 250 2.21 20.87 -23.31
C SER A 250 3.61 21.42 -23.05
N ARG A 251 4.07 21.34 -21.79
CA ARG A 251 5.44 21.73 -21.48
C ARG A 251 6.42 20.71 -22.03
N VAL A 252 7.53 21.20 -22.57
CA VAL A 252 8.59 20.37 -23.14
C VAL A 252 9.08 19.30 -22.16
N TYR A 253 9.34 19.65 -20.89
CA TYR A 253 9.83 18.66 -19.92
C TYR A 253 8.81 17.54 -19.61
N GLU A 254 7.51 17.78 -19.82
CA GLU A 254 6.47 16.76 -19.64
C GLU A 254 6.51 15.78 -20.81
N ARG A 255 6.68 16.30 -22.03
CA ARG A 255 6.84 15.48 -23.24
C ARG A 255 8.09 14.61 -23.18
N THR A 256 9.23 15.15 -22.73
CA THR A 256 10.47 14.36 -22.60
C THR A 256 10.42 13.33 -21.46
N LYS A 257 9.49 13.48 -20.50
CA LYS A 257 9.16 12.46 -19.49
C LYS A 257 8.18 11.39 -19.99
N GLY A 258 7.67 11.51 -21.21
CA GLY A 258 6.76 10.54 -21.84
C GLY A 258 5.27 10.90 -21.79
N SER A 259 4.89 12.09 -21.31
CA SER A 259 3.47 12.50 -21.30
C SER A 259 2.95 12.65 -22.72
N GLY A 260 2.05 11.75 -23.17
CA GLY A 260 1.49 11.65 -24.53
C GLY A 260 0.46 12.71 -24.96
N CYS A 261 -0.17 12.48 -26.11
CA CYS A 261 -1.37 13.23 -26.52
C CYS A 261 -2.51 13.01 -25.49
N PRO A 262 -3.14 14.07 -24.95
CA PRO A 262 -4.22 13.93 -23.95
C PRO A 262 -5.42 13.14 -24.47
N ARG A 263 -5.69 13.20 -25.79
CA ARG A 263 -6.77 12.43 -26.43
C ARG A 263 -6.46 10.92 -26.51
N CYS A 264 -5.18 10.58 -26.59
CA CYS A 264 -4.68 9.20 -26.63
C CYS A 264 -4.27 8.67 -25.24
N ALA A 265 -4.23 9.52 -24.21
CA ALA A 265 -3.88 9.10 -22.86
C ALA A 265 -4.86 8.01 -22.37
N GLY A 266 -4.33 6.84 -21.99
CA GLY A 266 -5.10 5.65 -21.62
C GLY A 266 -5.52 4.73 -22.79
N ARG A 267 -5.00 4.98 -23.99
CA ARG A 267 -5.30 4.27 -25.25
C ARG A 267 -3.97 4.03 -25.97
N HIS A 268 -3.22 3.01 -25.53
CA HIS A 268 -1.83 2.78 -25.92
C HIS A 268 -1.58 2.80 -27.45
N ASP A 269 -0.40 3.28 -27.82
CA ASP A 269 0.19 3.33 -29.18
C ASP A 269 0.49 1.95 -29.80
N ILE A 270 -0.10 0.87 -29.28
CA ILE A 270 0.10 -0.47 -29.83
C ILE A 270 -0.71 -0.56 -31.12
N PRO A 271 -0.10 -0.88 -32.28
CA PRO A 271 -0.81 -1.16 -33.51
C PRO A 271 -1.93 -2.19 -33.28
N LEU A 272 -3.11 -1.94 -33.85
CA LEU A 272 -4.30 -2.79 -33.64
C LEU A 272 -4.00 -4.25 -34.00
N LEU A 273 -3.26 -4.48 -35.08
CA LEU A 273 -2.90 -5.82 -35.53
C LEU A 273 -1.80 -6.49 -34.68
N GLU A 274 -0.98 -5.72 -33.95
CA GLU A 274 -0.03 -6.30 -33.00
C GLU A 274 -0.77 -6.86 -31.78
N GLN A 275 -1.78 -6.14 -31.29
CA GLN A 275 -2.58 -6.55 -30.14
C GLN A 275 -3.69 -7.55 -30.50
N SER A 276 -4.32 -7.41 -31.66
CA SER A 276 -5.47 -8.19 -32.10
C SER A 276 -5.42 -8.51 -33.60
N PRO A 277 -4.52 -9.42 -34.04
CA PRO A 277 -4.38 -9.80 -35.45
C PRO A 277 -5.69 -10.32 -36.09
N HIS A 278 -6.55 -10.96 -35.30
CA HIS A 278 -7.79 -11.58 -35.78
C HIS A 278 -8.83 -10.57 -36.32
N LEU A 279 -8.72 -9.30 -35.93
CA LEU A 279 -9.60 -8.21 -36.35
C LEU A 279 -9.37 -7.80 -37.80
N GLU A 280 -8.22 -8.13 -38.38
CA GLU A 280 -7.95 -7.89 -39.81
C GLU A 280 -9.03 -8.50 -40.70
N LYS A 281 -9.44 -9.73 -40.38
CA LYS A 281 -10.43 -10.50 -41.14
C LYS A 281 -11.85 -9.93 -41.05
N GLU A 282 -12.10 -8.98 -40.17
CA GLU A 282 -13.41 -8.35 -40.00
C GLU A 282 -13.44 -6.93 -40.57
N TRP A 283 -12.29 -6.40 -40.98
CA TRP A 283 -12.20 -5.07 -41.59
C TRP A 283 -12.77 -5.08 -43.01
N ILE A 284 -13.51 -4.04 -43.39
CA ILE A 284 -14.00 -3.84 -44.76
C ILE A 284 -13.18 -2.72 -45.42
N PRO A 285 -12.11 -3.02 -46.19
CA PRO A 285 -11.19 -2.01 -46.72
C PRO A 285 -11.88 -0.92 -47.54
N GLU A 286 -12.87 -1.27 -48.35
CA GLU A 286 -13.54 -0.36 -49.28
C GLU A 286 -14.49 0.62 -48.57
N LYS A 287 -14.84 0.35 -47.31
CA LYS A 287 -15.73 1.20 -46.50
C LYS A 287 -15.00 2.05 -45.46
N ASN A 288 -13.67 1.92 -45.37
CA ASN A 288 -12.85 2.63 -44.40
C ASN A 288 -11.80 3.50 -45.13
N ASP A 289 -11.69 4.77 -44.73
CA ASP A 289 -10.73 5.74 -45.30
C ASP A 289 -9.29 5.56 -44.79
N ARG A 290 -9.06 4.64 -43.84
CA ARG A 290 -7.75 4.32 -43.27
C ARG A 290 -7.47 2.83 -43.41
N LYS A 291 -6.19 2.46 -43.53
CA LYS A 291 -5.80 1.04 -43.51
C LYS A 291 -5.75 0.54 -42.07
N ILE A 292 -6.12 -0.71 -41.85
CA ILE A 292 -6.15 -1.28 -40.50
C ILE A 292 -4.78 -1.29 -39.80
N ASN A 293 -3.68 -1.36 -40.56
CA ASN A 293 -2.31 -1.32 -40.05
C ASN A 293 -1.84 0.09 -39.63
N GLU A 294 -2.60 1.13 -39.96
CA GLU A 294 -2.37 2.53 -39.53
C GLU A 294 -3.15 2.86 -38.24
N ILE A 295 -3.91 1.91 -37.71
CA ILE A 295 -4.80 2.08 -36.57
C ILE A 295 -4.18 1.44 -35.32
N THR A 296 -4.24 2.14 -34.19
CA THR A 296 -3.85 1.59 -32.88
C THR A 296 -5.05 0.96 -32.15
N ALA A 297 -4.78 0.01 -31.26
CA ALA A 297 -5.79 -0.67 -30.44
C ALA A 297 -6.69 0.29 -29.65
N GLY A 298 -6.13 1.40 -29.19
CA GLY A 298 -6.85 2.43 -28.43
C GLY A 298 -7.63 3.45 -29.27
N SER A 299 -7.64 3.32 -30.60
CA SER A 299 -8.18 4.34 -31.52
C SER A 299 -9.69 4.58 -31.34
N ASN A 300 -10.10 5.85 -31.40
CA ASN A 300 -11.50 6.26 -31.46
C ASN A 300 -12.09 6.20 -32.88
N TYR A 301 -11.32 5.74 -33.86
CA TYR A 301 -11.76 5.62 -35.23
C TYR A 301 -12.99 4.71 -35.33
N LYS A 302 -14.03 5.17 -36.03
CA LYS A 302 -15.28 4.42 -36.23
C LYS A 302 -15.18 3.68 -37.56
N ALA A 303 -14.81 2.41 -37.49
CA ALA A 303 -14.61 1.56 -38.66
C ALA A 303 -15.88 0.76 -38.99
N TRP A 304 -16.02 0.39 -40.25
CA TRP A 304 -16.92 -0.64 -40.74
C TRP A 304 -16.30 -2.03 -40.59
N TRP A 305 -17.08 -2.93 -40.00
CA TRP A 305 -16.73 -4.32 -39.72
C TRP A 305 -17.72 -5.28 -40.37
N GLN A 306 -17.29 -6.49 -40.74
CA GLN A 306 -18.13 -7.58 -41.22
C GLN A 306 -18.10 -8.77 -40.26
N CYS A 307 -19.28 -9.31 -39.95
CA CYS A 307 -19.41 -10.38 -38.97
C CYS A 307 -19.11 -11.71 -39.66
N LYS A 308 -18.15 -12.46 -39.13
CA LYS A 308 -17.84 -13.81 -39.63
C LYS A 308 -18.98 -14.82 -39.42
N THR A 309 -19.93 -14.53 -38.53
CA THR A 309 -20.97 -15.48 -38.11
C THR A 309 -22.30 -15.27 -38.81
N CYS A 310 -22.67 -14.03 -39.12
CA CYS A 310 -23.99 -13.70 -39.67
C CYS A 310 -23.94 -12.74 -40.85
N ASP A 311 -22.76 -12.50 -41.41
CA ASP A 311 -22.47 -11.59 -42.53
C ASP A 311 -22.94 -10.14 -42.35
N ASN A 312 -23.49 -9.80 -41.19
CA ASN A 312 -23.92 -8.45 -40.89
C ASN A 312 -22.72 -7.51 -40.87
N GLN A 313 -22.87 -6.37 -41.54
CA GLN A 313 -21.88 -5.30 -41.52
C GLN A 313 -22.33 -4.19 -40.56
N TRP A 314 -21.43 -3.72 -39.71
CA TRP A 314 -21.78 -2.68 -38.72
C TRP A 314 -20.63 -1.72 -38.50
N GLN A 315 -20.94 -0.55 -37.95
CA GLN A 315 -19.92 0.40 -37.51
C GLN A 315 -19.66 0.28 -36.01
N ALA A 316 -18.38 0.24 -35.62
CA ALA A 316 -17.98 0.31 -34.23
C ALA A 316 -16.67 1.08 -34.06
N VAL A 317 -16.51 1.70 -32.89
CA VAL A 317 -15.25 2.34 -32.49
C VAL A 317 -14.19 1.26 -32.26
N VAL A 318 -13.01 1.41 -32.85
CA VAL A 318 -11.90 0.43 -32.76
C VAL A 318 -11.57 0.07 -31.32
N ALA A 319 -11.40 1.06 -30.43
CA ALA A 319 -11.10 0.82 -29.01
C ALA A 319 -12.21 0.08 -28.24
N GLN A 320 -13.45 0.10 -28.74
CA GLN A 320 -14.54 -0.69 -28.18
C GLN A 320 -14.56 -2.09 -28.79
N ARG A 321 -14.30 -2.21 -30.11
CA ARG A 321 -14.17 -3.50 -30.80
C ARG A 321 -13.05 -4.34 -30.18
N GLU A 322 -11.89 -3.73 -29.91
CA GLU A 322 -10.74 -4.38 -29.26
C GLU A 322 -11.09 -4.91 -27.85
N LYS A 323 -11.91 -4.18 -27.09
CA LYS A 323 -12.39 -4.60 -25.76
C LYS A 323 -13.47 -5.69 -25.80
N GLY A 324 -13.82 -6.21 -26.98
CA GLY A 324 -14.78 -7.31 -27.13
C GLY A 324 -16.23 -6.88 -27.40
N THR A 325 -16.48 -5.65 -27.91
CA THR A 325 -17.81 -5.32 -28.45
C THR A 325 -18.03 -6.08 -29.75
N ASP A 326 -18.74 -7.20 -29.69
CA ASP A 326 -19.05 -8.04 -30.85
C ASP A 326 -20.21 -7.49 -31.71
N CYS A 327 -20.46 -8.17 -32.84
CA CYS A 327 -21.50 -7.79 -33.78
C CYS A 327 -22.85 -7.57 -33.06
N PRO A 328 -23.52 -6.42 -33.23
CA PRO A 328 -24.78 -6.13 -32.53
C PRO A 328 -25.92 -7.08 -32.92
N HIS A 329 -25.85 -7.70 -34.11
CA HIS A 329 -26.79 -8.75 -34.51
C HIS A 329 -26.54 -10.10 -33.80
N CYS A 330 -25.33 -10.31 -33.30
CA CYS A 330 -24.94 -11.46 -32.46
C CYS A 330 -25.10 -11.14 -30.96
N ALA A 331 -24.91 -9.89 -30.56
CA ALA A 331 -25.09 -9.41 -29.19
C ALA A 331 -26.58 -9.53 -28.81
N GLY A 332 -26.89 -10.54 -27.99
CA GLY A 332 -28.26 -11.04 -27.74
C GLY A 332 -28.38 -12.56 -27.89
N ARG A 333 -27.35 -13.21 -28.44
CA ARG A 333 -27.19 -14.67 -28.56
C ARG A 333 -25.90 -15.11 -27.84
N THR A 334 -25.82 -14.93 -26.53
CA THR A 334 -24.67 -15.40 -25.75
C THR A 334 -24.63 -16.94 -25.71
N GLY A 335 -23.70 -17.54 -26.46
CA GLY A 335 -23.41 -18.96 -26.41
C GLY A 335 -21.93 -19.21 -26.66
N ILE A 336 -21.18 -19.57 -25.62
CA ILE A 336 -19.83 -20.15 -25.73
C ILE A 336 -19.95 -21.48 -26.48
N PHE A 337 -19.03 -21.83 -27.39
CA PHE A 337 -19.05 -23.14 -28.07
C PHE A 337 -19.04 -24.30 -27.05
N LEU A 338 -19.84 -25.34 -27.28
CA LEU A 338 -20.01 -26.46 -26.35
C LEU A 338 -18.68 -27.18 -26.03
N ILE A 339 -17.77 -27.21 -27.01
CA ILE A 339 -16.43 -27.81 -26.87
C ILE A 339 -15.53 -27.07 -25.87
N VAL A 340 -15.80 -25.79 -25.59
CA VAL A 340 -14.93 -24.92 -24.79
C VAL A 340 -15.25 -25.02 -23.28
N ASN A 341 -16.49 -25.34 -22.90
CA ASN A 341 -16.89 -25.37 -21.48
C ASN A 341 -17.08 -26.78 -20.89
N GLU A 342 -17.44 -27.80 -21.66
CA GLU A 342 -18.03 -29.03 -21.08
C GLU A 342 -17.39 -30.32 -21.60
N THR A 343 -16.16 -30.60 -21.15
CA THR A 343 -15.38 -31.80 -21.52
C THR A 343 -16.11 -33.13 -21.23
N LEU A 344 -17.06 -33.16 -20.29
CA LEU A 344 -17.86 -34.35 -19.98
C LEU A 344 -19.01 -34.56 -20.97
N LEU A 345 -19.68 -33.49 -21.41
CA LEU A 345 -20.75 -33.59 -22.41
C LEU A 345 -20.19 -33.95 -23.79
N ALA A 346 -18.99 -33.45 -24.12
CA ALA A 346 -18.28 -33.82 -25.36
C ALA A 346 -18.11 -35.35 -25.49
N LYS A 347 -17.83 -36.04 -24.38
CA LYS A 347 -17.69 -37.52 -24.36
C LYS A 347 -19.00 -38.25 -24.67
N GLU A 348 -20.14 -37.62 -24.41
CA GLU A 348 -21.46 -38.19 -24.67
C GLU A 348 -21.99 -37.87 -26.08
N TRP A 349 -21.29 -37.07 -26.88
CA TRP A 349 -21.70 -36.75 -28.25
C TRP A 349 -21.57 -37.95 -29.19
N ILE A 350 -22.56 -38.19 -30.06
CA ILE A 350 -22.50 -39.24 -31.10
C ILE A 350 -22.28 -38.56 -32.45
N SER A 351 -21.04 -38.53 -32.94
CA SER A 351 -20.66 -37.79 -34.15
C SER A 351 -21.40 -38.28 -35.40
N GLU A 352 -21.61 -39.59 -35.53
CA GLU A 352 -22.22 -40.21 -36.73
C GLU A 352 -23.74 -39.97 -36.82
N LYS A 353 -24.37 -39.52 -35.73
CA LYS A 353 -25.83 -39.28 -35.65
C LYS A 353 -26.20 -37.79 -35.65
N ASN A 354 -25.22 -36.90 -35.65
CA ASN A 354 -25.41 -35.46 -35.61
C ASN A 354 -24.96 -34.85 -36.93
N ASP A 355 -25.81 -34.02 -37.54
CA ASP A 355 -25.56 -33.36 -38.83
C ASP A 355 -24.54 -32.21 -38.74
N LYS A 356 -24.19 -31.79 -37.52
CA LYS A 356 -23.19 -30.77 -37.25
C LYS A 356 -22.12 -31.29 -36.28
N PRO A 357 -20.84 -30.95 -36.48
CA PRO A 357 -19.80 -31.30 -35.54
C PRO A 357 -19.93 -30.49 -34.25
N LEU A 358 -19.36 -31.01 -33.16
CA LEU A 358 -19.53 -30.48 -31.81
C LEU A 358 -18.98 -29.05 -31.64
N ASP A 359 -17.90 -28.72 -32.35
CA ASP A 359 -17.21 -27.43 -32.35
C ASP A 359 -17.95 -26.33 -33.12
N GLU A 360 -18.97 -26.67 -33.89
CA GLU A 360 -19.87 -25.71 -34.53
C GLU A 360 -21.14 -25.41 -33.71
N ILE A 361 -21.30 -26.08 -32.57
CA ILE A 361 -22.52 -26.00 -31.75
C ILE A 361 -22.28 -25.16 -30.49
N MET A 362 -23.05 -24.07 -30.35
CA MET A 362 -23.03 -23.23 -29.16
C MET A 362 -23.75 -23.90 -27.97
N SER A 363 -23.21 -23.69 -26.75
CA SER A 363 -23.79 -24.19 -25.47
C SER A 363 -25.22 -23.72 -25.23
N GLY A 364 -25.60 -22.54 -25.72
CA GLY A 364 -26.97 -22.01 -25.66
C GLY A 364 -27.91 -22.52 -26.77
N SER A 365 -27.45 -23.41 -27.64
CA SER A 365 -28.20 -23.82 -28.84
C SER A 365 -29.45 -24.65 -28.52
N ASN A 366 -30.51 -24.42 -29.30
CA ASN A 366 -31.70 -25.26 -29.36
C ASN A 366 -31.51 -26.52 -30.24
N TYR A 367 -30.31 -26.73 -30.79
CA TYR A 367 -29.99 -27.91 -31.58
C TYR A 367 -30.26 -29.20 -30.80
N LYS A 368 -31.02 -30.11 -31.42
CA LYS A 368 -31.46 -31.38 -30.84
C LYS A 368 -30.46 -32.47 -31.25
N ALA A 369 -29.44 -32.67 -30.41
CA ALA A 369 -28.38 -33.63 -30.67
C ALA A 369 -28.70 -35.03 -30.13
N TRP A 370 -28.05 -36.03 -30.72
CA TRP A 370 -27.95 -37.39 -30.19
C TRP A 370 -26.79 -37.53 -29.22
N TRP A 371 -27.06 -38.20 -28.09
CA TRP A 371 -26.13 -38.40 -26.97
C TRP A 371 -26.09 -39.86 -26.54
N GLN A 372 -24.96 -40.34 -26.03
CA GLN A 372 -24.78 -41.67 -25.44
C GLN A 372 -24.38 -41.58 -23.96
N CYS A 373 -25.12 -42.27 -23.10
CA CYS A 373 -24.89 -42.24 -21.67
C CYS A 373 -23.68 -43.11 -21.32
N LYS A 374 -22.69 -42.55 -20.61
CA LYS A 374 -21.52 -43.33 -20.16
C LYS A 374 -21.81 -44.34 -19.06
N THR A 375 -23.00 -44.30 -18.45
CA THR A 375 -23.36 -45.20 -17.33
C THR A 375 -24.19 -46.40 -17.76
N CYS A 376 -25.08 -46.23 -18.75
CA CYS A 376 -26.04 -47.28 -19.14
C CYS A 376 -26.14 -47.51 -20.64
N ASP A 377 -25.24 -46.89 -21.41
CA ASP A 377 -25.16 -46.92 -22.88
C ASP A 377 -26.43 -46.51 -23.62
N ASN A 378 -27.43 -45.99 -22.92
CA ASN A 378 -28.64 -45.48 -23.53
C ASN A 378 -28.31 -44.30 -24.42
N GLN A 379 -28.73 -44.39 -25.68
CA GLN A 379 -28.66 -43.29 -26.64
C GLN A 379 -29.99 -42.54 -26.66
N TRP A 380 -29.96 -41.20 -26.64
CA TRP A 380 -31.18 -40.38 -26.65
C TRP A 380 -30.96 -39.03 -27.31
N GLN A 381 -32.05 -38.40 -27.74
CA GLN A 381 -32.03 -37.03 -28.23
C GLN A 381 -32.33 -36.03 -27.12
N ALA A 382 -31.55 -34.96 -27.06
CA ALA A 382 -31.81 -33.83 -26.16
C ALA A 382 -31.27 -32.53 -26.76
N ILE A 383 -31.93 -31.42 -26.40
CA ILE A 383 -31.48 -30.09 -26.78
C ILE A 383 -30.19 -29.74 -26.03
N VAL A 384 -29.21 -29.18 -26.75
CA VAL A 384 -27.89 -28.82 -26.22
C VAL A 384 -27.97 -27.93 -24.98
N GLN A 385 -28.72 -26.83 -25.01
CA GLN A 385 -28.84 -25.96 -23.82
C GLN A 385 -29.44 -26.68 -22.60
N SER A 386 -30.32 -27.67 -22.79
CA SER A 386 -30.88 -28.46 -21.68
C SER A 386 -29.84 -29.40 -21.07
N ARG A 387 -28.95 -29.95 -21.90
CA ARG A 387 -27.82 -30.79 -21.46
C ARG A 387 -26.80 -29.98 -20.67
N VAL A 388 -26.46 -28.78 -21.14
CA VAL A 388 -25.58 -27.83 -20.43
C VAL A 388 -26.19 -27.42 -19.08
N LYS A 389 -27.51 -27.22 -19.00
CA LYS A 389 -28.24 -26.97 -17.74
C LYS A 389 -28.34 -28.18 -16.80
N GLY A 390 -27.68 -29.30 -17.11
CA GLY A 390 -27.60 -30.48 -16.24
C GLY A 390 -28.66 -31.57 -16.50
N THR A 391 -29.41 -31.50 -17.60
CA THR A 391 -30.32 -32.61 -17.96
C THR A 391 -29.51 -33.84 -18.36
N GLY A 392 -29.63 -34.91 -17.58
CA GLY A 392 -28.93 -36.18 -17.82
C GLY A 392 -29.75 -37.24 -18.56
N CYS A 393 -29.24 -38.48 -18.58
CA CYS A 393 -29.87 -39.61 -19.24
C CYS A 393 -31.28 -39.91 -18.67
N PRO A 394 -32.33 -39.99 -19.52
CA PRO A 394 -33.69 -40.27 -19.07
C PRO A 394 -33.83 -41.67 -18.46
N LYS A 395 -33.10 -42.68 -18.98
CA LYS A 395 -33.11 -44.06 -18.46
C LYS A 395 -32.53 -44.12 -17.04
N CYS A 396 -31.36 -43.51 -16.80
CA CYS A 396 -30.78 -43.41 -15.46
C CYS A 396 -31.71 -42.69 -14.47
N ARG A 397 -32.42 -41.64 -14.92
CA ARG A 397 -33.39 -40.92 -14.09
C ARG A 397 -34.58 -41.80 -13.69
N LEU A 398 -35.07 -42.64 -14.59
CA LEU A 398 -36.17 -43.58 -14.31
C LEU A 398 -35.75 -44.70 -13.36
N GLU A 399 -34.56 -45.28 -13.53
CA GLU A 399 -34.05 -46.32 -12.63
C GLU A 399 -33.81 -45.77 -11.22
N LYS A 400 -33.28 -44.55 -11.08
CA LYS A 400 -33.19 -43.87 -9.76
C LYS A 400 -34.55 -43.67 -9.10
N LYS A 401 -35.61 -43.42 -9.87
CA LYS A 401 -36.99 -43.29 -9.34
C LYS A 401 -37.57 -44.63 -8.89
N LYS A 402 -37.28 -45.74 -9.57
CA LYS A 402 -37.73 -47.09 -9.16
C LYS A 402 -37.10 -47.54 -7.84
N ILE A 403 -35.83 -47.22 -7.63
CA ILE A 403 -35.10 -47.55 -6.38
C ILE A 403 -35.62 -46.69 -5.21
N ALA A 404 -36.07 -45.47 -5.48
CA ALA A 404 -36.58 -44.55 -4.46
C ALA A 404 -38.05 -44.77 -4.07
N GLN A 405 -38.78 -45.68 -4.72
CA GLN A 405 -40.14 -46.03 -4.33
C GLN A 405 -40.15 -47.34 -3.51
N PRO A 406 -40.50 -47.32 -2.22
CA PRO A 406 -40.62 -48.54 -1.43
C PRO A 406 -41.74 -49.42 -1.99
N LYS A 407 -41.41 -50.68 -2.30
CA LYS A 407 -42.41 -51.72 -2.58
C LYS A 407 -43.16 -52.02 -1.27
N PHE A 408 -44.33 -51.42 -1.06
CA PHE A 408 -45.25 -51.90 -0.04
C PHE A 408 -45.95 -53.17 -0.56
N PRO A 409 -45.91 -54.31 0.16
CA PRO A 409 -46.68 -55.48 -0.20
C PRO A 409 -48.17 -55.20 -0.01
N SER A 410 -48.95 -55.51 -1.04
CA SER A 410 -50.40 -55.58 -1.00
C SER A 410 -50.83 -56.70 -0.05
N ASN A 411 -51.28 -56.34 1.15
CA ASN A 411 -52.09 -57.24 1.98
C ASN A 411 -53.44 -57.43 1.28
N ILE A 412 -53.68 -58.66 0.82
CA ILE A 412 -54.98 -59.16 0.42
C ILE A 412 -55.73 -59.56 1.70
N ILE A 413 -56.99 -59.13 1.75
CA ILE A 413 -58.02 -59.54 2.68
C ILE A 413 -58.30 -61.03 2.46
N GLU A 414 -58.15 -61.84 3.51
CA GLU A 414 -59.16 -62.81 4.00
C GLU A 414 -58.77 -63.32 5.39
#